data_AF-A0A2S7P5B3-F1
#
_entry.id   AF-A0A2S7P5B3-F1
#
_cell.length_a   1.000
_cell.length_b   1.000
_cell.length_c   1.000
_cell.angle_alpha   90.00
_cell.angle_beta   90.00
_cell.angle_gamma   90.00
#
_symmetry.space_group_name_H-M   'P 1'
#
loop_
_entity.id
_entity.type
_entity.pdbx_description
1 polymer ?
#
loop_
_entity_poly.entity_id
_entity_poly.type
_entity_poly.pdbx_seq_one_letter_code
_entity_poly.pdbx_strand_id
1 'polypeptide(L)'
;MAYDTILPSPSANGMILPLEHLTPKTMLGAGGENRERIGHLYATQIGSMILQKNPEERRTVMVGLGLEKSASEGGGREGYFDLLELIVGVL
;
A
#
# COMPACT_ATOMS: atom_id res chain seq x y z
N MET A 1 6.63 -15.39 -33.79
CA MET A 1 5.44 -15.42 -32.92
C MET A 1 5.69 -14.40 -31.81
N ALA A 2 5.09 -13.22 -31.95
CA ALA A 2 5.25 -12.13 -30.97
C ALA A 2 4.40 -12.45 -29.74
N TYR A 3 5.02 -12.49 -28.57
CA TYR A 3 4.32 -12.56 -27.30
C TYR A 3 3.68 -11.19 -27.08
N ASP A 4 2.37 -11.14 -27.28
CA ASP A 4 1.51 -10.02 -26.89
C ASP A 4 1.49 -9.99 -25.37
N THR A 5 2.43 -9.25 -24.76
CA THR A 5 2.41 -8.96 -23.34
C THR A 5 1.19 -8.11 -23.08
N ILE A 6 0.11 -8.75 -22.63
CA ILE A 6 -1.08 -8.10 -22.11
C ILE A 6 -0.66 -7.33 -20.85
N LEU A 7 -0.15 -6.11 -21.05
CA LEU A 7 0.01 -5.16 -19.96
C LEU A 7 -1.39 -4.82 -19.47
N PRO A 8 -1.70 -4.97 -18.17
CA PRO A 8 -2.98 -4.55 -17.65
C PRO A 8 -3.15 -3.06 -17.95
N SER A 9 -4.18 -2.73 -18.74
CA SER A 9 -4.53 -1.36 -19.06
C SER A 9 -4.75 -0.58 -17.75
N PRO A 10 -4.15 0.62 -17.58
CA PRO A 10 -4.30 1.44 -16.37
C PRO A 10 -5.74 1.96 -16.17
N SER A 11 -6.67 1.59 -17.05
CA SER A 11 -8.09 1.94 -16.99
C SER A 11 -8.99 0.81 -16.49
N ALA A 12 -8.46 -0.14 -15.72
CA ALA A 12 -9.28 -1.04 -14.91
C ALA A 12 -9.89 -0.25 -13.73
N ASN A 13 -10.97 0.47 -14.05
CA ASN A 13 -11.80 1.24 -13.12
C ASN A 13 -12.03 0.48 -11.80
N GLY A 14 -11.40 0.94 -10.72
CA GLY A 14 -11.69 0.53 -9.35
C GLY A 14 -10.66 -0.41 -8.69
N MET A 15 -9.65 -0.89 -9.40
CA MET A 15 -8.56 -1.62 -8.74
C MET A 15 -7.51 -0.63 -8.22
N ILE A 16 -7.68 -0.24 -6.96
CA ILE A 16 -6.64 0.42 -6.17
C ILE A 16 -5.49 -0.58 -5.99
N LEU A 17 -4.57 -0.62 -6.94
CA LEU A 17 -3.36 -1.41 -6.86
C LEU A 17 -2.20 -0.50 -6.43
N PRO A 18 -1.28 -1.00 -5.59
CA PRO A 18 -0.10 -0.25 -5.22
C PRO A 18 0.71 0.11 -6.49
N LEU A 19 1.06 1.38 -6.65
CA LEU A 19 1.80 1.85 -7.82
C LEU A 19 3.21 1.24 -7.84
N GLU A 20 3.58 0.60 -8.96
CA GLU A 20 4.83 -0.18 -9.07
C GLU A 20 6.13 0.63 -8.86
N HIS A 21 6.07 1.95 -9.00
CA HIS A 21 7.24 2.82 -8.82
C HIS A 21 7.47 3.25 -7.37
N LEU A 22 6.55 2.93 -6.45
CA LEU A 22 6.74 3.17 -5.03
C LEU A 22 7.64 2.08 -4.44
N THR A 23 8.76 2.50 -3.86
CA THR A 23 9.76 1.60 -3.28
C THR A 23 9.72 1.72 -1.75
N PRO A 24 8.85 0.96 -1.05
CA PRO A 24 8.81 0.99 0.40
C PRO A 24 10.13 0.49 0.97
N LYS A 25 10.64 1.16 2.00
CA LYS A 25 11.83 0.75 2.73
C LYS A 25 11.55 0.80 4.22
N THR A 26 11.82 -0.29 4.93
CA THR A 26 11.72 -0.31 6.39
C THR A 26 12.86 0.47 6.98
N MET A 27 12.54 1.49 7.77
CA MET A 27 13.53 2.30 8.48
C MET A 27 13.76 1.79 9.91
N LEU A 28 12.69 1.36 10.59
CA LEU A 28 12.73 0.90 11.97
C LEU A 28 11.59 -0.09 12.25
N GLY A 29 11.82 -1.05 13.13
CA GLY A 29 10.73 -1.81 13.76
C GLY A 29 10.16 -2.97 12.94
N ALA A 30 10.91 -3.50 11.96
CA ALA A 30 10.48 -4.62 11.11
C ALA A 30 9.94 -5.82 11.91
N GLY A 31 10.51 -6.13 13.08
CA GLY A 31 9.95 -7.11 14.02
C GLY A 31 9.77 -8.54 13.47
N GLY A 32 10.30 -8.84 12.28
CA GLY A 32 10.15 -10.08 11.53
C GLY A 32 9.63 -9.87 10.11
N GLU A 33 9.95 -10.80 9.21
CA GLU A 33 9.64 -10.71 7.76
C GLU A 33 8.14 -10.48 7.48
N ASN A 34 7.27 -11.12 8.24
CA ASN A 34 5.82 -10.99 8.04
C ASN A 34 5.30 -9.57 8.36
N ARG A 35 5.79 -8.96 9.45
CA ARG A 35 5.40 -7.60 9.84
C ARG A 35 5.97 -6.57 8.88
N GLU A 36 7.19 -6.79 8.40
CA GLU A 36 7.79 -5.97 7.35
C GLU A 36 6.97 -6.02 6.05
N ARG A 37 6.58 -7.22 5.59
CA ARG A 37 5.74 -7.36 4.39
C ARG A 37 4.40 -6.64 4.52
N ILE A 38 3.72 -6.77 5.66
CA ILE A 38 2.47 -6.06 5.92
C ILE A 38 2.69 -4.54 5.98
N GLY A 39 3.76 -4.09 6.64
CA GLY A 39 4.11 -2.67 6.71
C GLY A 39 4.39 -2.07 5.33
N HIS A 40 5.08 -2.82 4.45
CA HIS A 40 5.30 -2.43 3.06
C HIS A 40 3.99 -2.33 2.29
N LEU A 41 3.11 -3.33 2.41
CA LEU A 41 1.79 -3.30 1.78
C LEU A 41 1.03 -2.02 2.14
N TYR A 42 0.93 -1.72 3.44
CA TYR A 42 0.23 -0.53 3.91
C TYR A 42 0.90 0.77 3.46
N ALA A 43 2.22 0.86 3.54
CA ALA A 43 2.95 2.06 3.12
C ALA A 43 2.78 2.34 1.62
N THR A 44 2.89 1.32 0.77
CA THR A 44 2.71 1.46 -0.69
C THR A 44 1.27 1.83 -1.02
N GLN A 45 0.31 1.26 -0.29
CA GLN A 45 -1.11 1.55 -0.47
C GLN A 45 -1.45 3.01 -0.11
N ILE A 46 -0.95 3.50 1.03
CA ILE A 46 -1.07 4.91 1.43
C ILE A 46 -0.47 5.83 0.35
N GLY A 47 0.76 5.54 -0.09
CA GLY A 47 1.43 6.34 -1.12
C GLY A 47 0.65 6.36 -2.44
N SER A 48 0.04 5.23 -2.81
CA SER A 48 -0.75 5.13 -4.04
C SER A 48 -2.03 5.97 -3.97
N MET A 49 -2.70 6.01 -2.82
CA MET A 49 -3.89 6.84 -2.62
C MET A 49 -3.55 8.34 -2.63
N ILE A 50 -2.43 8.73 -2.02
CA ILE A 50 -1.93 10.11 -2.08
C ILE A 50 -1.69 10.53 -3.53
N LEU A 51 -1.02 9.68 -4.32
CA LEU A 51 -0.75 9.95 -5.74
C LEU A 51 -2.01 9.97 -6.60
N GLN A 52 -2.99 9.11 -6.31
CA GLN A 52 -4.29 9.13 -6.99
C GLN A 52 -5.04 10.45 -6.72
N LYS A 53 -4.95 10.99 -5.50
CA LYS A 53 -5.57 12.26 -5.14
C LYS A 53 -4.83 13.46 -5.75
N ASN A 54 -3.50 13.43 -5.74
CA ASN A 54 -2.63 14.48 -6.26
C ASN A 54 -1.54 13.88 -7.16
N PRO A 55 -1.77 13.77 -8.48
CA PRO A 55 -0.83 13.14 -9.41
C PRO A 55 0.54 13.84 -9.52
N GLU A 56 0.62 15.13 -9.17
CA GLU A 56 1.87 15.91 -9.16
C GLU A 56 2.67 15.77 -7.87
N GLU A 57 2.22 14.94 -6.91
CA GLU A 57 2.96 14.69 -5.67
C GLU A 57 4.30 14.00 -5.96
N ARG A 58 5.38 14.54 -5.39
CA ARG A 58 6.76 14.05 -5.56
C ARG A 58 7.50 13.90 -4.23
N ARG A 59 6.85 14.26 -3.11
CA ARG A 59 7.45 14.21 -1.77
C ARG A 59 7.55 12.76 -1.30
N THR A 60 8.60 12.49 -0.56
CA THR A 60 8.75 11.22 0.16
C THR A 60 7.81 11.20 1.36
N VAL A 61 7.06 10.10 1.51
CA VAL A 61 6.17 9.87 2.66
C VAL A 61 6.84 8.89 3.62
N MET A 62 6.88 9.24 4.90
CA MET A 62 7.27 8.33 5.97
C MET A 62 6.02 7.89 6.74
N VAL A 63 5.83 6.57 6.88
CA VAL A 63 4.67 5.99 7.56
C VAL A 63 5.13 5.30 8.84
N GLY A 64 4.54 5.69 9.97
CA GLY A 64 4.69 4.99 11.25
C GLY A 64 3.45 4.13 11.52
N LEU A 65 3.64 2.82 11.71
CA LEU A 65 2.55 1.87 11.93
C LEU A 65 2.70 1.15 13.27
N GLY A 66 1.65 1.22 14.10
CA GLY A 66 1.55 0.49 15.37
C GLY A 66 0.80 -0.83 15.21
N LEU A 67 1.32 -1.77 14.41
CA LEU A 67 0.62 -3.03 14.13
C LEU A 67 0.68 -4.00 15.32
N GLU A 68 -0.47 -4.34 15.89
CA GLU A 68 -0.57 -5.42 16.87
C GLU A 68 -0.31 -6.79 16.22
N LYS A 69 0.22 -7.74 17.00
CA LYS A 69 0.58 -9.09 16.50
C LYS A 69 -0.65 -9.86 15.99
N SER A 70 -1.80 -9.65 16.62
CA SER A 70 -3.11 -10.22 16.27
C SER A 70 -3.60 -9.82 14.87
N ALA A 71 -3.23 -8.64 14.38
CA ALA A 71 -3.59 -8.18 13.04
C ALA A 71 -2.98 -9.04 11.93
N SER A 72 -1.91 -9.78 12.22
CA SER A 72 -1.23 -10.65 11.25
C SER A 72 -1.79 -12.07 11.18
N GLU A 73 -2.54 -12.53 12.19
CA GLU A 73 -2.84 -13.97 12.39
C GLU A 73 -4.32 -14.36 12.14
N GLY A 74 -5.22 -13.39 11.94
CA GLY A 74 -6.63 -13.71 11.63
C GLY A 74 -7.53 -12.55 11.18
N GLY A 75 -7.16 -11.30 11.48
CA GLY A 75 -7.95 -10.09 11.14
C GLY A 75 -7.34 -9.20 10.05
N GLY A 76 -6.31 -9.65 9.35
CA GLY A 76 -5.51 -8.79 8.48
C GLY A 76 -6.26 -8.16 7.30
N ARG A 77 -7.34 -8.81 6.82
CA ARG A 77 -8.16 -8.26 5.73
C ARG A 77 -9.12 -7.18 6.21
N GLU A 78 -9.78 -7.39 7.34
CA GLU A 78 -10.67 -6.37 7.94
C GLU A 78 -9.86 -5.15 8.34
N GLY A 79 -8.75 -5.35 9.06
CA GLY A 79 -7.84 -4.25 9.43
C GLY A 79 -7.26 -3.51 8.21
N TYR A 80 -7.12 -4.18 7.05
CA TYR A 80 -6.73 -3.51 5.81
C TYR A 80 -7.83 -2.59 5.28
N PHE A 81 -9.09 -3.03 5.27
CA PHE A 81 -10.20 -2.18 4.83
C PHE A 81 -10.45 -1.03 5.81
N ASP A 82 -10.37 -1.27 7.12
CA ASP A 82 -10.50 -0.24 8.14
C ASP A 82 -9.42 0.85 7.97
N LEU A 83 -8.18 0.44 7.65
CA LEU A 83 -7.10 1.38 7.35
C LEU A 83 -7.41 2.20 6.08
N LEU A 84 -7.89 1.55 5.01
CA LEU A 84 -8.26 2.24 3.77
C LEU A 84 -9.35 3.29 4.03
N GLU A 85 -10.38 2.93 4.78
CA GLU A 85 -11.46 3.84 5.15
C GLU A 85 -10.93 5.03 5.96
N LEU A 86 -10.07 4.78 6.95
CA LEU A 86 -9.42 5.83 7.73
C LEU A 86 -8.62 6.79 6.84
N ILE A 87 -7.83 6.27 5.90
CA ILE A 87 -7.02 7.10 5.00
C ILE A 87 -7.92 7.97 4.12
N VAL A 88 -8.99 7.41 3.55
CA VAL A 88 -9.97 8.18 2.74
C VAL A 88 -10.60 9.30 3.56
N GLY A 89 -10.88 9.07 4.85
CA GLY A 89 -11.45 10.09 5.73
C GLY A 89 -10.51 11.26 6.06
N VAL A 90 -9.19 11.07 5.92
CA VAL A 90 -8.17 12.07 6.30
C VAL A 90 -7.50 12.73 5.10
N LEU A 91 -7.45 12.07 3.94
CA LEU A 91 -6.87 12.62 2.71
C LEU A 91 -7.76 13.68 2.05
#